data_AF-A0A1F7W6F8-F1
#
_entry.id   AF-A0A1F7W6F8-F1
#
_cell.length_a   1.000
_cell.length_b   1.000
_cell.length_c   1.000
_cell.angle_alpha   90.00
_cell.angle_beta   90.00
_cell.angle_gamma   90.00
#
_symmetry.space_group_name_H-M   'P 1'
#
loop_
_entity.id
_entity.type
_entity.pdbx_description
1 polymer ?
#
loop_
_entity_poly.entity_id
_entity_poly.type
_entity_poly.pdbx_seq_one_letter_code
_entity_poly.pdbx_strand_id
1 'polypeptide(L)'
;MGTIRWLREVGFDDVVSVGGKAAALGALARAGFRVPEGFVIPTIGGIPAPRRDEEILAAFRVLMAPRVAVRSSATVEDGGAASWAGQLETFLNTDEEHLLENIERCRASARSARAEAYAEERGVAAACVAVIVQVMVPAEVAGVAFSVHPVTGAREPVIEAVRGLGDALVSGRAEPEDDALTAEQAREVAGLVLRVESFLGYPVDMEWAMARGIIYVLQARPITTI
;
A
#
# COMPACT_ATOMS: atom_id res chain seq x y z
N MET A 1 2.22 -25.66 7.31
CA MET A 1 1.67 -24.50 6.59
C MET A 1 2.76 -23.44 6.47
N GLY A 2 2.84 -22.80 5.30
CA GLY A 2 3.74 -21.68 5.06
C GLY A 2 3.32 -20.46 5.87
N THR A 3 4.28 -19.58 6.13
CA THR A 3 4.06 -18.30 6.81
C THR A 3 3.70 -17.18 5.84
N ILE A 4 3.89 -17.32 4.52
CA ILE A 4 3.52 -16.29 3.55
C ILE A 4 2.18 -16.58 2.87
N ARG A 5 1.55 -15.54 2.34
CA ARG A 5 0.35 -15.64 1.48
C ARG A 5 0.49 -14.76 0.25
N TRP A 6 0.10 -15.23 -0.92
CA TRP A 6 0.16 -14.38 -2.12
C TRP A 6 -0.92 -13.30 -2.09
N LEU A 7 -0.63 -12.10 -2.61
CA LEU A 7 -1.61 -11.01 -2.65
C LEU A 7 -2.89 -11.42 -3.39
N ARG A 8 -2.76 -12.18 -4.49
CA ARG A 8 -3.90 -12.73 -5.24
C ARG A 8 -4.76 -13.72 -4.46
N GLU A 9 -4.30 -14.21 -3.32
CA GLU A 9 -4.97 -15.19 -2.46
C GLU A 9 -5.60 -14.55 -1.22
N VAL A 10 -5.50 -13.22 -1.06
CA VAL A 10 -6.03 -12.52 0.13
C VAL A 10 -7.17 -11.57 -0.24
N GLY A 11 -7.98 -11.18 0.73
CA GLY A 11 -9.03 -10.16 0.56
C GLY A 11 -9.62 -9.68 1.88
N PHE A 12 -10.83 -9.13 1.83
CA PHE A 12 -11.47 -8.53 3.00
C PHE A 12 -11.71 -9.50 4.16
N ASP A 13 -11.94 -10.78 3.88
CA ASP A 13 -12.10 -11.81 4.91
C ASP A 13 -10.81 -12.06 5.71
N ASP A 14 -9.66 -11.57 5.21
CA ASP A 14 -8.34 -11.81 5.78
C ASP A 14 -7.77 -10.61 6.55
N VAL A 15 -8.49 -9.48 6.62
CA VAL A 15 -8.02 -8.19 7.18
C VAL A 15 -7.38 -8.38 8.55
N VAL A 16 -7.95 -9.22 9.42
CA VAL A 16 -7.43 -9.51 10.76
C VAL A 16 -6.00 -10.06 10.72
N SER A 17 -5.66 -10.83 9.69
CA SER A 17 -4.34 -11.46 9.53
C SER A 17 -3.38 -10.66 8.66
N VAL A 18 -3.85 -10.00 7.59
CA VAL A 18 -2.99 -9.34 6.59
C VAL A 18 -3.03 -7.81 6.64
N GLY A 19 -3.94 -7.24 7.42
CA GLY A 19 -4.17 -5.80 7.51
C GLY A 19 -4.94 -5.21 6.32
N GLY A 20 -5.46 -4.00 6.51
CA GLY A 20 -6.37 -3.33 5.57
C GLY A 20 -5.77 -3.14 4.18
N LYS A 21 -4.50 -2.69 4.10
CA LYS A 21 -3.81 -2.45 2.82
C LYS A 21 -3.65 -3.71 1.99
N ALA A 22 -3.17 -4.80 2.60
CA ALA A 22 -2.96 -6.05 1.90
C ALA A 22 -4.29 -6.67 1.46
N ALA A 23 -5.32 -6.62 2.33
CA ALA A 23 -6.65 -7.09 2.02
C ALA A 23 -7.28 -6.33 0.84
N ALA A 24 -7.19 -5.00 0.83
CA ALA A 24 -7.67 -4.18 -0.27
C ALA A 24 -6.94 -4.48 -1.58
N LEU A 25 -5.60 -4.57 -1.56
CA LEU A 25 -4.81 -4.92 -2.74
C LEU A 25 -5.13 -6.31 -3.28
N GLY A 26 -5.31 -7.30 -2.41
CA GLY A 26 -5.68 -8.66 -2.81
C GLY A 26 -7.08 -8.74 -3.40
N ALA A 27 -8.05 -8.02 -2.81
CA ALA A 27 -9.40 -7.90 -3.34
C ALA A 27 -9.41 -7.25 -4.74
N LEU A 28 -8.63 -6.17 -4.92
CA LEU A 28 -8.48 -5.50 -6.22
C LEU A 28 -7.82 -6.42 -7.26
N ALA A 29 -6.74 -7.11 -6.90
CA ALA A 29 -6.07 -8.06 -7.80
C ALA A 29 -7.05 -9.15 -8.28
N ARG A 30 -7.82 -9.74 -7.37
CA ARG A 30 -8.85 -10.74 -7.69
C ARG A 30 -9.99 -10.22 -8.55
N ALA A 31 -10.30 -8.93 -8.44
CA ALA A 31 -11.31 -8.27 -9.27
C ALA A 31 -10.76 -7.83 -10.65
N GLY A 32 -9.51 -8.15 -10.97
CA GLY A 32 -8.91 -7.89 -12.27
C GLY A 32 -8.28 -6.49 -12.40
N PHE A 33 -8.17 -5.74 -11.30
CA PHE A 33 -7.37 -4.51 -11.31
C PHE A 33 -5.89 -4.87 -11.41
N ARG A 34 -5.11 -4.01 -12.07
CA ARG A 34 -3.67 -4.19 -12.22
C ARG A 34 -2.98 -3.82 -10.92
N VAL A 35 -2.74 -4.82 -10.07
CA VAL A 35 -1.95 -4.71 -8.86
C VAL A 35 -0.63 -5.44 -9.10
N PRO A 36 0.54 -4.85 -8.77
CA PRO A 36 1.80 -5.56 -8.91
C PRO A 36 1.81 -6.82 -8.04
N GLU A 37 2.35 -7.91 -8.59
CA GLU A 37 2.49 -9.19 -7.90
C GLU A 37 3.26 -9.03 -6.58
N GLY A 38 2.94 -9.88 -5.62
CA GLY A 38 3.52 -9.79 -4.29
C GLY A 38 2.94 -10.81 -3.34
N PHE A 39 3.49 -10.84 -2.15
CA PHE A 39 3.01 -11.66 -1.05
C PHE A 39 2.97 -10.85 0.23
N VAL A 40 2.26 -11.37 1.23
CA VAL A 40 2.16 -10.80 2.56
C VAL A 40 2.67 -11.80 3.58
N ILE A 41 3.42 -11.30 4.54
CA ILE A 41 3.80 -11.99 5.76
C ILE A 41 2.77 -11.55 6.81
N PRO A 42 1.80 -12.41 7.15
CA PRO A 42 0.66 -12.07 7.99
C PRO A 42 1.06 -11.97 9.46
N THR A 43 0.07 -11.59 10.26
CA THR A 43 0.06 -11.78 11.71
C THR A 43 -0.73 -13.04 12.05
N ILE A 44 -0.42 -13.65 13.19
CA ILE A 44 -1.13 -14.83 13.71
C ILE A 44 -1.52 -14.49 15.14
N GLY A 45 -2.82 -14.40 15.42
CA GLY A 45 -3.30 -14.06 16.76
C GLY A 45 -2.84 -12.68 17.26
N GLY A 46 -2.70 -11.70 16.35
CA GLY A 46 -2.31 -10.33 16.71
C GLY A 46 -0.80 -10.13 16.95
N ILE A 47 0.04 -11.10 16.58
CA ILE A 47 1.50 -10.98 16.59
C ILE A 47 2.10 -11.28 15.21
N PRO A 48 3.27 -10.72 14.83
CA PRO A 48 3.87 -11.01 13.54
C PRO A 48 4.16 -12.51 13.40
N ALA A 49 3.81 -13.10 12.25
CA ALA A 49 4.14 -14.52 12.01
C ALA A 49 5.65 -14.75 12.13
N PRO A 50 6.10 -15.93 12.60
CA PRO A 50 7.52 -16.26 12.68
C PRO A 50 8.24 -16.01 11.35
N ARG A 51 9.43 -15.40 11.39
CA ARG A 51 10.25 -15.19 10.21
C ARG A 51 10.74 -16.54 9.70
N ARG A 52 10.42 -16.88 8.45
CA ARG A 52 10.92 -18.07 7.75
C ARG A 52 11.72 -17.65 6.53
N ASP A 53 13.00 -17.41 6.76
CA ASP A 53 13.90 -16.76 5.80
C ASP A 53 13.94 -17.49 4.46
N GLU A 54 14.10 -18.81 4.47
CA GLU A 54 14.12 -19.62 3.24
C GLU A 54 12.80 -19.53 2.46
N GLU A 55 11.66 -19.51 3.16
CA GLU A 55 10.34 -19.38 2.54
C GLU A 55 10.15 -18.00 1.91
N ILE A 56 10.54 -16.95 2.63
CA ILE A 56 10.46 -15.55 2.17
C ILE A 56 11.37 -15.33 0.95
N LEU A 57 12.61 -15.81 1.00
CA LEU A 57 13.57 -15.70 -0.11
C LEU A 57 13.12 -16.53 -1.31
N ALA A 58 12.55 -17.71 -1.09
CA ALA A 58 11.97 -18.50 -2.18
C ALA A 58 10.79 -17.77 -2.84
N ALA A 59 9.88 -17.19 -2.05
CA ALA A 59 8.77 -16.40 -2.56
C ALA A 59 9.25 -15.15 -3.33
N PHE A 60 10.28 -14.46 -2.83
CA PHE A 60 10.91 -13.34 -3.53
C PHE A 60 11.45 -13.76 -4.90
N ARG A 61 12.17 -14.88 -4.99
CA ARG A 61 12.72 -15.37 -6.27
C ARG A 61 11.61 -15.75 -7.26
N VAL A 62 10.47 -16.26 -6.78
CA VAL A 62 9.30 -16.57 -7.63
C VAL A 62 8.70 -15.30 -8.26
N LEU A 63 8.82 -14.12 -7.64
CA LEU A 63 8.39 -12.86 -8.23
C LEU A 63 9.19 -12.49 -9.50
N MET A 64 10.38 -13.07 -9.69
CA MET A 64 11.26 -12.82 -10.84
C MET A 64 11.54 -11.32 -11.07
N ALA A 65 11.57 -10.55 -10.00
CA ALA A 65 11.79 -9.11 -10.00
C ALA A 65 13.10 -8.75 -9.29
N PRO A 66 13.90 -7.81 -9.82
CA PRO A 66 15.17 -7.43 -9.19
C PRO A 66 14.99 -6.60 -7.92
N ARG A 67 13.83 -5.96 -7.77
CA ARG A 67 13.54 -4.98 -6.72
C ARG A 67 12.08 -5.09 -6.28
N VAL A 68 11.85 -5.02 -4.97
CA VAL A 68 10.52 -5.02 -4.35
C VAL A 68 10.34 -3.83 -3.41
N ALA A 69 9.08 -3.46 -3.16
CA ALA A 69 8.66 -2.62 -2.07
C ALA A 69 8.30 -3.49 -0.86
N VAL A 70 8.78 -3.11 0.32
CA VAL A 70 8.42 -3.69 1.61
C VAL A 70 7.56 -2.67 2.36
N ARG A 71 6.29 -2.99 2.56
CA ARG A 71 5.26 -2.06 3.08
C ARG A 71 4.57 -2.66 4.28
N SER A 72 4.33 -1.86 5.29
CA SER A 72 3.51 -2.26 6.44
C SER A 72 2.03 -2.30 6.07
N SER A 73 1.30 -3.23 6.69
CA SER A 73 -0.15 -3.37 6.60
C SER A 73 -0.70 -3.61 8.00
N ALA A 74 -1.23 -2.56 8.62
CA ALA A 74 -1.73 -2.61 9.99
C ALA A 74 -3.01 -3.47 10.08
N THR A 75 -3.06 -4.34 11.10
CA THR A 75 -4.20 -5.24 11.37
C THR A 75 -5.27 -4.64 12.27
N VAL A 76 -4.89 -3.61 13.04
CA VAL A 76 -5.81 -2.84 13.88
C VAL A 76 -6.29 -1.64 13.09
N GLU A 77 -7.39 -1.82 12.37
CA GLU A 77 -8.30 -0.76 11.91
C GLU A 77 -9.58 -0.77 12.76
N ASP A 78 -9.48 -1.10 14.05
CA ASP A 78 -10.61 -1.07 14.97
C ASP A 78 -11.10 0.38 15.11
N GLY A 79 -12.18 0.68 14.38
CA GLY A 79 -12.99 1.86 14.52
C GLY A 79 -12.63 3.01 13.59
N GLY A 80 -13.07 2.93 12.33
CA GLY A 80 -13.56 4.04 11.50
C GLY A 80 -12.77 5.35 11.29
N ALA A 81 -11.62 5.56 11.96
CA ALA A 81 -10.92 6.86 11.99
C ALA A 81 -9.40 6.77 12.26
N ALA A 82 -8.85 5.60 12.59
CA ALA A 82 -7.43 5.44 12.89
C ALA A 82 -6.62 4.97 11.67
N SER A 83 -6.32 5.91 10.76
CA SER A 83 -5.35 5.66 9.69
C SER A 83 -3.92 5.88 10.22
N TRP A 84 -3.11 4.82 10.30
CA TRP A 84 -1.68 4.84 10.64
C TRP A 84 -0.79 5.53 9.58
N ALA A 85 -1.34 6.50 8.84
CA ALA A 85 -0.70 7.18 7.72
C ALA A 85 0.57 7.89 8.17
N GLY A 86 1.66 7.65 7.44
CA GLY A 86 2.97 8.23 7.71
C GLY A 86 3.62 7.78 9.02
N GLN A 87 2.98 6.91 9.82
CA GLN A 87 3.52 6.44 11.10
C GLN A 87 4.37 5.17 10.97
N LEU A 88 4.23 4.46 9.84
CA LEU A 88 4.88 3.18 9.59
C LEU A 88 5.85 3.29 8.41
N GLU A 89 6.95 2.54 8.47
CA GLU A 89 8.00 2.59 7.47
C GLU A 89 7.63 1.80 6.20
N THR A 90 8.08 2.32 5.06
CA THR A 90 8.04 1.69 3.74
C THR A 90 9.44 1.74 3.15
N PHE A 91 9.89 0.63 2.58
CA PHE A 91 11.19 0.52 1.91
C PHE A 91 10.97 0.21 0.44
N LEU A 92 11.46 1.08 -0.44
CA LEU A 92 11.40 0.88 -1.88
C LEU A 92 12.74 0.37 -2.40
N ASN A 93 12.73 -0.22 -3.59
CA ASN A 93 13.93 -0.73 -4.25
C ASN A 93 14.75 -1.73 -3.40
N THR A 94 14.06 -2.56 -2.61
CA THR A 94 14.70 -3.62 -1.82
C THR A 94 15.11 -4.77 -2.74
N ASP A 95 16.37 -5.20 -2.69
CA ASP A 95 16.84 -6.42 -3.36
C ASP A 95 16.82 -7.62 -2.40
N GLU A 96 17.22 -8.79 -2.90
CA GLU A 96 17.25 -10.03 -2.12
C GLU A 96 18.13 -9.93 -0.86
N GLU A 97 19.26 -9.22 -0.95
CA GLU A 97 20.24 -9.08 0.14
C GLU A 97 19.65 -8.31 1.32
N HIS A 98 18.92 -7.22 1.04
CA HIS A 98 18.33 -6.35 2.07
C HIS A 98 16.89 -6.74 2.45
N LEU A 99 16.32 -7.77 1.82
CA LEU A 99 14.90 -8.12 2.00
C LEU A 99 14.54 -8.43 3.45
N LEU A 100 15.29 -9.34 4.08
CA LEU A 100 15.00 -9.79 5.44
C LEU A 100 15.22 -8.67 6.47
N GLU A 101 16.22 -7.82 6.24
CA GLU A 101 16.47 -6.64 7.07
C GLU A 101 15.30 -5.66 6.98
N ASN A 102 14.87 -5.29 5.77
CA ASN A 102 13.79 -4.34 5.56
C ASN A 102 12.44 -4.86 6.07
N ILE A 103 12.19 -6.18 6.02
CA ILE A 103 11.01 -6.80 6.64
C ILE A 103 11.02 -6.58 8.17
N GLU A 104 12.14 -6.84 8.83
CA GLU A 104 12.25 -6.67 10.28
C GLU A 104 12.20 -5.20 10.69
N ARG A 105 12.82 -4.30 9.93
CA ARG A 105 12.69 -2.85 10.15
C ARG A 105 11.25 -2.38 9.98
N CYS A 106 10.55 -2.87 8.95
CA CYS A 106 9.14 -2.58 8.73
C CYS A 106 8.27 -3.03 9.91
N ARG A 107 8.51 -4.23 10.45
CA ARG A 107 7.85 -4.73 11.66
C ARG A 107 8.17 -3.88 12.89
N ALA A 108 9.43 -3.51 13.07
CA ALA A 108 9.88 -2.70 14.19
C ALA A 108 9.26 -1.29 14.17
N SER A 109 8.95 -0.74 12.99
CA SER A 109 8.34 0.59 12.86
C SER A 109 6.98 0.71 13.58
N ALA A 110 6.24 -0.40 13.70
CA ALA A 110 4.97 -0.46 14.43
C ALA A 110 5.11 -0.30 15.95
N ARG A 111 6.34 -0.45 16.47
CA ARG A 111 6.73 -0.24 17.87
C ARG A 111 7.68 0.94 18.04
N SER A 112 7.72 1.83 17.05
CA SER A 112 8.49 3.07 17.18
C SER A 112 7.81 4.01 18.18
N ALA A 113 8.57 4.89 18.84
CA ALA A 113 8.02 5.89 19.76
C ALA A 113 6.91 6.74 19.10
N ARG A 114 7.00 6.95 17.79
CA ARG A 114 6.01 7.66 16.99
C ARG A 114 4.70 6.86 16.88
N ALA A 115 4.79 5.56 16.61
CA ALA A 115 3.63 4.67 16.56
C ALA A 115 2.99 4.50 17.95
N GLU A 116 3.78 4.41 19.01
CA GLU A 116 3.29 4.35 20.39
C GLU A 116 2.56 5.63 20.80
N ALA A 117 3.14 6.81 20.52
CA ALA A 117 2.50 8.09 20.79
C ALA A 117 1.17 8.24 20.03
N TYR A 118 1.12 7.81 18.76
CA TYR A 118 -0.12 7.81 17.98
C TYR A 118 -1.17 6.86 18.58
N ALA A 119 -0.76 5.67 19.03
CA ALA A 119 -1.65 4.70 19.67
C ALA A 119 -2.26 5.27 20.96
N GLU A 120 -1.43 5.90 21.79
CA GLU A 120 -1.84 6.53 23.04
C GLU A 120 -2.80 7.71 22.79
N GLU A 121 -2.47 8.61 21.86
CA GLU A 121 -3.31 9.76 21.51
C GLU A 121 -4.70 9.33 21.02
N ARG A 122 -4.78 8.22 20.30
CA ARG A 122 -6.05 7.68 19.75
C ARG A 122 -6.73 6.69 20.68
N GLY A 123 -6.12 6.32 21.80
CA GLY A 123 -6.64 5.30 22.72
C GLY A 123 -6.78 3.92 22.07
N VAL A 124 -5.95 3.60 21.08
CA VAL A 124 -5.94 2.31 20.37
C VAL A 124 -4.78 1.43 20.82
N ALA A 125 -4.92 0.12 20.67
CA ALA A 125 -3.83 -0.80 20.96
C ALA A 125 -2.64 -0.59 20.00
N ALA A 126 -1.43 -0.91 20.47
CA ALA A 126 -0.23 -0.88 19.63
C ALA A 126 -0.42 -1.76 18.39
N ALA A 127 -0.12 -1.21 17.21
CA ALA A 127 -0.32 -1.92 15.96
C ALA A 127 0.59 -3.16 15.88
N CYS A 128 -0.01 -4.30 15.57
CA CYS A 128 0.71 -5.37 14.90
C CYS A 128 0.56 -5.20 13.39
N VAL A 129 1.68 -5.22 12.67
CA VAL A 129 1.68 -5.05 11.22
C VAL A 129 2.01 -6.37 10.53
N ALA A 130 1.19 -6.71 9.54
CA ALA A 130 1.62 -7.61 8.47
C ALA A 130 2.57 -6.84 7.53
N VAL A 131 3.36 -7.56 6.76
CA VAL A 131 4.34 -6.97 5.83
C VAL A 131 4.04 -7.41 4.41
N ILE A 132 3.75 -6.47 3.53
CA ILE A 132 3.58 -6.68 2.10
C ILE A 132 4.96 -6.59 1.44
N VAL A 133 5.30 -7.59 0.63
CA VAL A 133 6.44 -7.59 -0.28
C VAL A 133 5.88 -7.59 -1.70
N GLN A 134 6.09 -6.52 -2.45
CA GLN A 134 5.43 -6.29 -3.73
C GLN A 134 6.44 -5.87 -4.80
N VAL A 135 6.29 -6.36 -6.03
CA VAL A 135 7.16 -6.00 -7.15
C VAL A 135 7.18 -4.48 -7.38
N MET A 136 8.38 -3.92 -7.54
CA MET A 136 8.52 -2.51 -7.93
C MET A 136 8.02 -2.29 -9.36
N VAL A 137 7.14 -1.32 -9.54
CA VAL A 137 6.79 -0.81 -10.86
C VAL A 137 7.89 0.18 -11.29
N PRO A 138 8.54 -0.01 -12.45
CA PRO A 138 9.51 0.94 -12.99
C PRO A 138 8.77 2.17 -13.54
N ALA A 139 8.28 3.00 -12.62
CA ALA A 139 7.36 4.08 -12.93
C ALA A 139 8.01 5.17 -13.80
N GLU A 140 7.35 5.51 -14.90
CA GLU A 140 7.62 6.71 -15.70
C GLU A 140 6.94 7.92 -15.06
N VAL A 141 5.75 7.69 -14.51
CA VAL A 141 4.94 8.65 -13.74
C VAL A 141 4.29 7.90 -12.60
N ALA A 142 4.22 8.51 -11.43
CA ALA A 142 3.51 7.95 -10.28
C ALA A 142 2.84 9.06 -9.49
N GLY A 143 1.90 8.69 -8.64
CA GLY A 143 1.16 9.68 -7.89
C GLY A 143 0.10 9.16 -6.96
N VAL A 144 -0.71 10.10 -6.50
CA VAL A 144 -1.88 9.86 -5.66
C VAL A 144 -3.12 10.31 -6.42
N ALA A 145 -4.20 9.55 -6.29
CA ALA A 145 -5.50 9.92 -6.83
C ALA A 145 -6.55 9.75 -5.73
N PHE A 146 -7.32 10.80 -5.52
CA PHE A 146 -8.47 10.82 -4.62
C PHE A 146 -9.73 10.71 -5.45
N SER A 147 -10.67 9.87 -5.05
CA SER A 147 -11.93 9.68 -5.76
C SER A 147 -12.95 10.81 -5.51
N VAL A 148 -12.77 11.52 -4.39
CA VAL A 148 -13.43 12.79 -4.05
C VAL A 148 -12.37 13.79 -3.60
N HIS A 149 -12.69 15.08 -3.62
CA HIS A 149 -11.76 16.12 -3.21
C HIS A 149 -11.43 15.98 -1.71
N PRO A 150 -10.15 15.78 -1.32
CA PRO A 150 -9.78 15.37 0.05
C PRO A 150 -10.02 16.45 1.12
N VAL A 151 -10.11 17.72 0.69
CA VAL A 151 -10.41 18.89 1.56
C VAL A 151 -11.89 19.28 1.55
N THR A 152 -12.53 19.38 0.39
CA THR A 152 -13.91 19.92 0.29
C THR A 152 -14.99 18.85 0.31
N GLY A 153 -14.63 17.57 0.10
CA GLY A 153 -15.59 16.47 -0.05
C GLY A 153 -16.38 16.49 -1.37
N ALA A 154 -16.05 17.38 -2.31
CA ALA A 154 -16.69 17.43 -3.62
C ALA A 154 -16.49 16.11 -4.38
N ARG A 155 -17.51 15.65 -5.11
CA ARG A 155 -17.47 14.42 -5.93
C ARG A 155 -16.72 14.64 -7.24
N GLU A 156 -15.47 15.06 -7.11
CA GLU A 156 -14.55 15.35 -8.19
C GLU A 156 -13.21 14.65 -7.88
N PRO A 157 -12.71 13.79 -8.77
CA PRO A 157 -11.44 13.13 -8.54
C PRO A 157 -10.29 14.13 -8.63
N VAL A 158 -9.36 14.05 -7.69
CA VAL A 158 -8.15 14.88 -7.64
C VAL A 158 -6.95 13.97 -7.91
N ILE A 159 -6.05 14.40 -8.80
CA ILE A 159 -4.87 13.64 -9.17
C ILE A 159 -3.64 14.50 -8.93
N GLU A 160 -2.69 13.95 -8.20
CA GLU A 160 -1.35 14.51 -8.03
C GLU A 160 -0.35 13.53 -8.66
N ALA A 161 0.58 14.04 -9.46
CA ALA A 161 1.50 13.22 -10.23
C ALA A 161 2.91 13.82 -10.22
N VAL A 162 3.93 12.95 -10.26
CA VAL A 162 5.34 13.31 -10.43
C VAL A 162 6.00 12.35 -11.42
N ARG A 163 7.07 12.79 -12.09
CA ARG A 163 7.87 11.90 -12.94
C ARG A 163 8.71 10.95 -12.09
N GLY A 164 8.81 9.70 -12.53
CA GLY A 164 9.55 8.67 -11.80
C GLY A 164 8.79 8.08 -10.61
N LEU A 165 9.49 7.80 -9.51
CA LEU A 165 8.92 7.14 -8.33
C LEU A 165 8.13 8.12 -7.45
N GLY A 166 6.89 7.77 -7.12
CA GLY A 166 5.96 8.63 -6.36
C GLY A 166 6.28 8.77 -4.86
N ASP A 167 7.35 8.17 -4.36
CA ASP A 167 7.72 8.20 -2.93
C ASP A 167 7.94 9.62 -2.42
N ALA A 168 8.60 10.45 -3.21
CA ALA A 168 8.86 11.83 -2.86
C ALA A 168 7.55 12.63 -2.73
N LEU A 169 6.55 12.36 -3.58
CA LEU A 169 5.24 12.98 -3.52
C LEU A 169 4.46 12.51 -2.28
N VAL A 170 4.36 11.19 -2.05
CA VAL A 170 3.62 10.61 -0.91
C VAL A 170 4.21 11.04 0.44
N SER A 171 5.53 11.25 0.50
CA SER A 171 6.22 11.74 1.70
C SER A 171 6.22 13.26 1.85
N GLY A 172 5.58 14.01 0.93
CA GLY A 172 5.55 15.48 0.95
C GLY A 172 6.92 16.14 0.68
N ARG A 173 7.85 15.41 0.06
CA ARG A 173 9.20 15.86 -0.31
C ARG A 173 9.29 16.39 -1.74
N ALA A 174 8.25 16.22 -2.55
CA ALA A 174 8.12 16.77 -3.88
C ALA A 174 6.72 17.38 -4.06
N GLU A 175 6.66 18.46 -4.82
CA GLU A 175 5.38 19.04 -5.27
C GLU A 175 4.88 18.30 -6.51
N PRO A 176 3.54 18.18 -6.70
CA PRO A 176 2.98 17.67 -7.94
C PRO A 176 3.47 18.47 -9.16
N GLU A 177 3.70 17.77 -10.25
CA GLU A 177 4.09 18.35 -11.55
C GLU A 177 2.87 18.45 -12.47
N ASP A 178 2.48 19.67 -12.83
CA ASP A 178 1.31 19.94 -13.69
C ASP A 178 1.38 19.28 -15.08
N ASP A 179 2.59 19.01 -15.59
CA ASP A 179 2.84 18.44 -16.91
C ASP A 179 3.33 16.96 -16.86
N ALA A 180 3.31 16.33 -15.68
CA ALA A 180 3.69 14.92 -15.55
C ALA A 180 2.76 13.98 -16.31
N LEU A 181 1.50 14.37 -16.51
CA LEU A 181 0.49 13.61 -17.26
C LEU A 181 -0.05 14.40 -18.44
N THR A 182 -0.34 13.72 -19.54
CA THR A 182 -1.24 14.25 -20.57
C THR A 182 -2.67 14.27 -20.06
N ALA A 183 -3.53 15.09 -20.68
CA ALA A 183 -4.95 15.12 -20.35
C ALA A 183 -5.65 13.75 -20.55
N GLU A 184 -5.15 12.92 -21.47
CA GLU A 184 -5.64 11.55 -21.66
C GLU A 184 -5.24 10.64 -20.50
N GLN A 185 -3.98 10.66 -20.12
CA GLN A 185 -3.48 9.88 -18.98
C GLN A 185 -4.16 10.28 -17.66
N ALA A 186 -4.37 11.59 -17.44
CA ALA A 186 -5.12 12.07 -16.27
C ALA A 186 -6.56 11.54 -16.25
N ARG A 187 -7.26 11.50 -17.40
CA ARG A 187 -8.60 10.89 -17.50
C ARG A 187 -8.58 9.40 -17.22
N GLU A 188 -7.55 8.68 -17.64
CA GLU A 188 -7.41 7.25 -17.34
C GLU A 188 -7.23 6.98 -15.85
N VAL A 189 -6.38 7.77 -15.17
CA VAL A 189 -6.17 7.68 -13.72
C VAL A 189 -7.45 8.05 -12.96
N ALA A 190 -8.15 9.12 -13.36
CA ALA A 190 -9.44 9.52 -12.78
C ALA A 190 -10.48 8.40 -12.94
N GLY A 191 -10.59 7.83 -14.15
CA GLY A 191 -11.49 6.71 -14.40
C GLY A 191 -11.11 5.47 -13.57
N LEU A 192 -9.82 5.23 -13.34
CA LEU A 192 -9.36 4.13 -12.51
C LEU A 192 -9.76 4.31 -11.04
N VAL A 193 -9.49 5.47 -10.44
CA VAL A 193 -9.80 5.70 -9.01
C VAL A 193 -11.31 5.60 -8.74
N LEU A 194 -12.15 6.06 -9.67
CA LEU A 194 -13.61 5.94 -9.57
C LEU A 194 -14.11 4.49 -9.70
N ARG A 195 -13.46 3.67 -10.56
CA ARG A 195 -13.76 2.22 -10.61
C ARG A 195 -13.33 1.51 -9.34
N VAL A 196 -12.20 1.92 -8.75
CA VAL A 196 -11.72 1.40 -7.47
C VAL A 196 -12.68 1.78 -6.34
N GLU A 197 -13.14 3.04 -6.25
CA GLU A 197 -14.20 3.46 -5.31
C GLU A 197 -15.46 2.63 -5.46
N SER A 198 -15.96 2.47 -6.69
CA SER A 198 -17.16 1.68 -6.96
C SER A 198 -17.02 0.23 -6.48
N PHE A 199 -15.83 -0.36 -6.62
CA PHE A 199 -15.54 -1.71 -6.15
C PHE A 199 -15.39 -1.80 -4.62
N LEU A 200 -14.70 -0.84 -4.00
CA LEU A 200 -14.41 -0.83 -2.56
C LEU A 200 -15.61 -0.35 -1.73
N GLY A 201 -16.52 0.42 -2.31
CA GLY A 201 -17.74 0.91 -1.66
C GLY A 201 -17.55 2.14 -0.77
N TYR A 202 -16.39 2.81 -0.85
CA TYR A 202 -16.07 4.01 -0.08
C TYR A 202 -15.15 4.96 -0.87
N PRO A 203 -15.12 6.27 -0.56
CA PRO A 203 -14.19 7.21 -1.18
C PRO A 203 -12.72 6.83 -0.95
N VAL A 204 -11.92 6.84 -2.01
CA VAL A 204 -10.59 6.20 -2.03
C VAL A 204 -9.48 7.22 -2.19
N ASP A 205 -8.45 7.09 -1.36
CA ASP A 205 -7.10 7.58 -1.58
C ASP A 205 -6.26 6.42 -2.17
N MET A 206 -5.84 6.58 -3.42
CA MET A 206 -5.16 5.56 -4.22
C MET A 206 -3.75 6.01 -4.60
N GLU A 207 -2.75 5.23 -4.23
CA GLU A 207 -1.41 5.35 -4.82
C GLU A 207 -1.35 4.56 -6.12
N TRP A 208 -0.79 5.16 -7.16
CA TRP A 208 -0.69 4.56 -8.47
C TRP A 208 0.67 4.83 -9.13
N ALA A 209 1.03 3.98 -10.08
CA ALA A 209 2.18 4.18 -10.95
C ALA A 209 1.88 3.76 -12.39
N MET A 210 2.46 4.47 -13.34
CA MET A 210 2.39 4.18 -14.75
C MET A 210 3.76 3.71 -15.26
N ALA A 211 3.80 2.58 -15.94
CA ALA A 211 4.98 2.08 -16.64
C ALA A 211 4.58 1.59 -18.03
N ARG A 212 5.24 2.07 -19.08
CA ARG A 212 4.97 1.73 -20.48
C ARG A 212 3.48 1.93 -20.85
N GLY A 213 2.90 3.02 -20.37
CA GLY A 213 1.47 3.35 -20.57
C GLY A 213 0.48 2.48 -19.79
N ILE A 214 0.94 1.61 -18.89
CA ILE A 214 0.07 0.76 -18.07
C ILE A 214 0.01 1.33 -16.65
N ILE A 215 -1.20 1.62 -16.15
CA ILE A 215 -1.44 2.09 -14.79
C ILE A 215 -1.63 0.89 -13.85
N TYR A 216 -0.90 0.91 -12.74
CA TYR A 216 -0.95 -0.04 -11.64
C TYR A 216 -1.46 0.64 -10.36
N VAL A 217 -2.29 -0.08 -9.61
CA VAL A 217 -2.69 0.31 -8.25
C VAL A 217 -1.65 -0.22 -7.27
N LEU A 218 -0.99 0.69 -6.54
CA LEU A 218 0.05 0.35 -5.57
C LEU A 218 -0.53 0.26 -4.14
N GLN A 219 -1.56 1.05 -3.86
CA GLN A 219 -2.30 1.05 -2.60
C GLN A 219 -3.68 1.67 -2.82
N ALA A 220 -4.68 1.24 -2.05
CA ALA A 220 -5.99 1.89 -1.98
C ALA A 220 -6.48 1.87 -0.53
N ARG A 221 -6.92 3.02 -0.01
CA ARG A 221 -7.41 3.16 1.37
C ARG A 221 -8.58 4.15 1.45
N PRO A 222 -9.42 4.08 2.49
CA PRO A 222 -10.48 5.06 2.70
C PRO A 222 -9.93 6.47 2.92
N ILE A 223 -10.64 7.49 2.40
CA ILE A 223 -10.42 8.89 2.79
C ILE A 223 -11.10 9.11 4.15
N THR A 224 -10.33 9.44 5.18
CA THR A 224 -10.82 9.61 6.57
C THR A 224 -10.95 11.08 7.01
N THR A 225 -10.71 12.03 6.11
CA THR A 225 -10.65 13.48 6.43
C THR A 225 -11.88 14.27 6.00
N ILE A 226 -12.87 13.60 5.42
CA ILE A 226 -14.12 14.20 4.90
C ILE A 226 -15.29 14.03 5.86
#